data_AF-A0A950RP57-F1
#
_entry.id   AF-A0A950RP57-F1
#
_cell.length_a   1.000
_cell.length_b   1.000
_cell.length_c   1.000
_cell.angle_alpha   90.00
_cell.angle_beta   90.00
_cell.angle_gamma   90.00
#
_symmetry.space_group_name_H-M   'P 1'
#
loop_
_entity.id
_entity.type
_entity.pdbx_description
1 polymer ?
#
loop_
_entity_poly.entity_id
_entity_poly.type
_entity_poly.pdbx_seq_one_letter_code
_entity_poly.pdbx_strand_id
1 'polypeptide(L)'
;MNPNRFWTAVLVGLLSMTAARVPAAEPSPPRHLSVSGQVVGPDGKPVAGATVYLRQWTFRSVYAQTVAPSDILATAPSDDQGRFAFREVAWPPLKPIRDPGLEDIFGDLVATARGYGLA
;
A
#
# COMPACT_ATOMS: atom_id res chain seq x y z
N MET A 1 28.58 73.60 9.69
CA MET A 1 29.18 72.28 10.00
C MET A 1 28.05 71.35 10.44
N ASN A 2 27.70 70.37 9.61
CA ASN A 2 26.59 69.44 9.84
C ASN A 2 27.14 68.01 9.71
N PRO A 3 27.19 67.19 10.77
CA PRO A 3 27.68 65.82 10.65
C PRO A 3 26.50 64.85 10.57
N ASN A 4 25.89 64.75 9.39
CA ASN A 4 25.14 63.55 9.00
C ASN A 4 26.15 62.47 8.59
N ARG A 5 26.32 61.43 9.41
CA ARG A 5 26.99 60.19 9.00
C ARG A 5 26.14 58.99 9.43
N PHE A 6 25.25 58.59 8.53
CA PHE A 6 24.57 57.30 8.57
C PHE A 6 25.56 56.23 8.10
N TRP A 7 25.86 55.24 8.94
CA TRP A 7 26.58 54.03 8.53
C TRP A 7 25.57 52.90 8.30
N THR A 8 25.60 52.36 7.10
CA THR A 8 24.89 51.15 6.67
C THR A 8 25.56 49.93 7.29
N ALA A 9 24.82 49.08 7.99
CA ALA A 9 25.22 47.72 8.28
C ALA A 9 24.22 46.77 7.62
N VAL A 10 24.58 46.23 6.46
CA VAL A 10 23.86 45.10 5.86
C VAL A 10 24.42 43.83 6.49
N LEU A 11 23.66 43.22 7.40
CA LEU A 11 23.94 41.88 7.92
C LEU A 11 23.57 40.87 6.82
N VAL A 12 24.58 40.28 6.18
CA VAL A 12 24.40 39.09 5.33
C VAL A 12 24.25 37.89 6.27
N GLY A 13 23.00 37.52 6.56
CA GLY A 13 22.69 36.29 7.28
C GLY A 13 22.97 35.09 6.37
N LEU A 14 23.99 34.29 6.72
CA LEU A 14 24.13 32.94 6.17
C LEU A 14 22.96 32.11 6.69
N LEU A 15 21.97 31.85 5.82
CA LEU A 15 20.91 30.91 6.13
C LEU A 15 21.49 29.48 6.00
N SER A 16 22.07 28.95 7.07
CA SER A 16 22.38 27.52 7.16
C SER A 16 21.06 26.74 7.22
N MET A 17 20.57 26.28 6.07
CA MET A 17 19.55 25.24 6.04
C MET A 17 20.20 23.91 6.45
N THR A 18 20.18 23.62 7.74
CA THR A 18 20.35 22.25 8.20
C THR A 18 19.15 21.45 7.70
N ALA A 19 19.33 20.68 6.63
CA ALA A 19 18.35 19.68 6.23
C ALA A 19 18.22 18.70 7.41
N ALA A 20 17.10 18.77 8.12
CA ALA A 20 16.75 17.78 9.12
C ALA A 20 16.73 16.41 8.41
N ARG A 21 17.70 15.55 8.75
CA ARG A 21 17.72 14.17 8.30
C ARG A 21 16.49 13.52 8.92
N VAL A 22 15.44 13.31 8.14
CA VAL A 22 14.26 12.57 8.61
C VAL A 22 14.80 11.24 9.14
N PRO A 23 14.63 10.94 10.44
CA PRO A 23 15.09 9.67 10.98
C PRO A 23 14.41 8.56 10.19
N ALA A 24 15.18 7.54 9.80
CA ALA A 24 14.62 6.36 9.13
C ALA A 24 13.47 5.84 10.00
N ALA A 25 12.25 5.85 9.46
CA ALA A 25 11.08 5.36 10.18
C ALA A 25 11.36 3.92 10.65
N GLU A 26 11.14 3.67 11.94
CA GLU A 26 11.20 2.31 12.46
C GLU A 26 10.20 1.44 11.68
N PRO A 27 10.56 0.19 11.32
CA PRO A 27 9.66 -0.68 10.59
C PRO A 27 8.36 -0.85 11.39
N SER A 28 7.23 -0.50 10.77
CA SER A 28 5.92 -0.68 11.37
C SER A 28 5.75 -2.14 11.82
N PRO A 29 5.15 -2.40 13.00
CA PRO A 29 4.91 -3.75 13.47
C PRO A 29 4.05 -4.52 12.45
N PRO A 30 4.22 -5.85 12.34
CA PRO A 30 3.36 -6.68 11.50
C PRO A 30 1.90 -6.47 11.87
N ARG A 31 1.06 -6.24 10.88
CA ARG A 31 -0.39 -6.11 11.07
C ARG A 31 -1.04 -7.42 10.66
N HIS A 32 -2.25 -7.68 11.16
CA HIS A 32 -3.08 -8.77 10.68
C HIS A 32 -4.34 -8.18 10.05
N LEU A 33 -4.82 -8.82 8.99
CA LEU A 33 -6.04 -8.45 8.29
C LEU A 33 -7.05 -9.61 8.33
N SER A 34 -8.27 -9.29 8.72
CA SER A 34 -9.43 -10.18 8.62
C SER A 34 -10.43 -9.58 7.63
N VAL A 35 -10.87 -10.36 6.64
CA VAL A 35 -11.75 -9.94 5.55
C VAL A 35 -12.71 -11.06 5.24
N SER A 36 -13.98 -10.73 4.98
CA SER A 36 -14.97 -11.70 4.53
C SER A 36 -15.92 -11.07 3.52
N GLY A 37 -16.51 -11.89 2.66
CA GLY A 37 -17.44 -11.43 1.66
C GLY A 37 -18.18 -12.56 0.95
N GLN A 38 -18.85 -12.21 -0.14
CA GLN A 38 -19.58 -13.14 -0.99
C GLN A 38 -19.21 -12.90 -2.46
N VAL A 39 -18.85 -13.97 -3.17
CA VAL A 39 -18.65 -13.97 -4.61
C VAL A 39 -19.99 -14.17 -5.28
N VAL A 40 -20.38 -13.20 -6.11
CA VAL A 40 -21.60 -13.23 -6.92
C VAL A 40 -21.25 -13.12 -8.40
N GLY A 41 -22.00 -13.84 -9.24
CA GLY A 41 -21.88 -13.78 -10.69
C GLY A 41 -22.57 -12.55 -11.27
N PRO A 42 -22.45 -12.31 -12.59
CA PRO A 42 -23.12 -11.19 -13.26
C PRO A 42 -24.66 -11.25 -13.21
N ASP A 43 -25.23 -12.44 -12.99
CA ASP A 43 -26.66 -12.64 -12.77
C ASP A 43 -27.09 -12.40 -11.31
N GLY A 44 -26.17 -11.97 -10.46
CA GLY A 44 -26.39 -11.73 -9.03
C GLY A 44 -26.43 -12.99 -8.17
N LYS A 45 -26.21 -14.18 -8.74
CA LYS A 45 -26.25 -15.44 -7.98
C LYS A 45 -24.91 -15.77 -7.32
N PRO A 46 -24.91 -16.46 -6.17
CA PRO A 46 -23.66 -16.88 -5.54
C PRO A 46 -22.86 -17.84 -6.41
N VAL A 47 -21.53 -17.68 -6.40
CA VAL A 47 -20.61 -18.57 -7.13
C VAL A 47 -19.86 -19.44 -6.12
N ALA A 48 -20.20 -20.73 -6.10
CA ALA A 48 -19.53 -21.73 -5.27
C ALA A 48 -18.17 -22.15 -5.87
N GLY A 49 -17.20 -22.43 -5.00
CA GLY A 49 -15.87 -22.90 -5.42
C GLY A 49 -15.03 -21.87 -6.17
N ALA A 50 -15.41 -20.58 -6.14
CA ALA A 50 -14.57 -19.51 -6.62
C ALA A 50 -13.30 -19.43 -5.76
N THR A 51 -12.14 -19.30 -6.39
CA THR A 51 -10.88 -19.05 -5.69
C THR A 51 -10.74 -17.56 -5.47
N VAL A 52 -10.65 -17.14 -4.21
CA VAL A 52 -10.44 -15.75 -3.82
C VAL A 52 -8.99 -15.57 -3.38
N TYR A 53 -8.31 -14.57 -3.93
CA TYR A 53 -6.95 -14.18 -3.61
C TYR A 53 -6.98 -12.86 -2.85
N LEU A 54 -6.38 -12.83 -1.67
CA LEU A 54 -6.05 -11.60 -0.95
C LEU A 54 -4.65 -11.17 -1.35
N ARG A 55 -4.52 -9.98 -1.92
CA ARG A 55 -3.25 -9.48 -2.45
C ARG A 55 -2.81 -8.19 -1.80
N GLN A 56 -1.50 -8.00 -1.74
CA GLN A 56 -0.85 -6.74 -1.40
C GLN A 56 0.01 -6.31 -2.58
N TRP A 57 -0.29 -5.14 -3.14
CA TRP A 57 0.48 -4.63 -4.27
C TRP A 57 1.81 -4.08 -3.75
N THR A 58 2.91 -4.61 -4.29
CA THR A 58 4.22 -4.02 -4.06
C THR A 58 4.53 -3.00 -5.16
N PHE A 59 5.46 -2.08 -4.89
CA PHE A 59 5.97 -1.15 -5.90
C PHE A 59 6.46 -1.89 -7.16
N ARG A 60 7.08 -3.06 -6.97
CA ARG A 60 7.47 -3.91 -8.10
C ARG A 60 6.27 -4.32 -8.95
N SER A 61 5.15 -4.71 -8.32
CA SER A 61 3.92 -5.12 -9.00
C SER A 61 3.29 -3.96 -9.77
N VAL A 62 3.31 -2.76 -9.21
CA VAL A 62 2.78 -1.53 -9.83
C VAL A 62 3.61 -1.14 -11.06
N TYR A 63 4.94 -1.17 -10.98
CA TYR A 63 5.82 -0.76 -12.08
C TYR A 63 6.02 -1.85 -13.14
N ALA A 64 6.10 -3.11 -12.73
CA ALA A 64 6.24 -4.23 -13.65
C ALA A 64 4.91 -4.67 -14.26
N GLN A 65 3.78 -4.05 -13.86
CA GLN A 65 2.42 -4.40 -14.28
C GLN A 65 2.12 -5.91 -14.22
N THR A 66 2.78 -6.61 -13.32
CA THR A 66 2.72 -8.07 -13.20
C THR A 66 2.43 -8.44 -11.77
N VAL A 67 1.51 -9.38 -11.59
CA VAL A 67 1.23 -9.98 -10.28
C VAL A 67 2.35 -10.96 -10.00
N ALA A 68 3.21 -10.66 -9.03
CA ALA A 68 4.17 -11.63 -8.55
C ALA A 68 3.45 -12.62 -7.61
N PRO A 69 3.82 -13.91 -7.59
CA PRO A 69 3.28 -14.84 -6.59
C PRO A 69 3.47 -14.37 -5.14
N SER A 70 4.52 -13.58 -4.88
CA SER A 70 4.79 -12.93 -3.59
C SER A 70 3.76 -11.89 -3.17
N ASP A 71 2.89 -11.45 -4.09
CA ASP A 71 1.85 -10.46 -3.82
C ASP A 71 0.59 -11.12 -3.25
N ILE A 72 0.48 -12.45 -3.31
CA ILE A 72 -0.65 -13.21 -2.77
C ILE A 72 -0.38 -13.52 -1.31
N LEU A 73 -1.14 -12.90 -0.41
CA LEU A 73 -1.02 -13.12 1.04
C LEU A 73 -1.79 -14.35 1.50
N ALA A 74 -2.94 -14.60 0.88
CA ALA A 74 -3.79 -15.75 1.21
C ALA A 74 -4.69 -16.13 0.04
N THR A 75 -5.16 -17.37 0.04
CA THR A 75 -6.14 -17.90 -0.92
C THR A 75 -7.19 -18.71 -0.19
N ALA A 76 -8.46 -18.51 -0.54
CA ALA A 76 -9.57 -19.24 0.04
C ALA A 76 -10.63 -19.56 -1.02
N PRO A 77 -11.23 -20.77 -1.01
CA PRO A 77 -12.40 -21.06 -1.82
C PRO A 77 -13.65 -20.40 -1.22
N SER A 78 -14.62 -20.07 -2.08
CA SER A 78 -15.97 -19.73 -1.65
C SER A 78 -16.81 -20.99 -1.36
N ASP A 79 -17.70 -20.90 -0.38
CA ASP A 79 -18.64 -21.97 -0.03
C ASP A 79 -19.82 -22.09 -1.03
N ASP A 80 -20.75 -23.02 -0.78
CA ASP A 80 -21.95 -23.24 -1.61
C ASP A 80 -22.89 -22.03 -1.68
N GLN A 81 -22.68 -21.02 -0.84
CA GLN A 81 -23.39 -19.73 -0.84
C GLN A 81 -22.48 -18.59 -1.30
N GLY A 82 -21.36 -18.90 -1.95
CA GLY A 82 -20.39 -17.93 -2.46
C GLY A 82 -19.59 -17.21 -1.37
N ARG A 83 -19.73 -17.56 -0.09
CA ARG A 83 -19.07 -16.83 1.00
C ARG A 83 -17.63 -17.25 1.15
N PHE A 84 -16.77 -16.30 1.50
CA PHE A 84 -15.37 -16.53 1.83
C PHE A 84 -14.97 -15.72 3.06
N ALA A 85 -13.90 -16.18 3.73
CA ALA A 85 -13.30 -15.44 4.83
C ALA A 85 -11.79 -15.70 4.93
N PHE A 86 -11.05 -14.63 5.13
CA PHE A 86 -9.67 -14.56 5.58
C PHE A 86 -9.66 -14.10 7.03
N ARG A 87 -8.90 -14.78 7.89
CA ARG A 87 -8.81 -14.46 9.31
C ARG A 87 -7.36 -14.32 9.69
N GLU A 88 -7.05 -13.20 10.35
CA GLU A 88 -5.73 -12.93 10.92
C GLU A 88 -4.60 -13.15 9.91
N VAL A 89 -4.81 -12.77 8.64
CA VAL A 89 -3.79 -12.93 7.60
C VAL A 89 -2.67 -11.95 7.87
N ALA A 90 -1.44 -12.45 7.94
CA ALA A 90 -0.25 -11.63 8.11
C ALA A 90 -0.18 -10.58 6.99
N TRP A 91 -0.15 -9.32 7.40
CA TRP A 91 0.01 -8.16 6.55
C TRP A 91 1.41 -7.60 6.77
N PRO A 92 2.41 -8.09 6.03
CA PRO A 92 3.78 -7.69 6.24
C PRO A 92 3.93 -6.19 5.97
N PRO A 93 4.75 -5.48 6.76
CA PRO A 93 5.11 -4.11 6.42
C PRO A 93 5.80 -4.14 5.05
N LEU A 94 5.39 -3.23 4.16
CA LEU A 94 6.12 -3.03 2.93
C LEU A 94 7.53 -2.58 3.30
N LYS A 95 8.56 -3.15 2.65
CA LYS A 95 9.92 -2.62 2.80
C LYS A 95 9.87 -1.16 2.38
N PRO A 96 10.40 -0.23 3.18
CA PRO A 96 10.46 1.17 2.79
C PRO A 96 11.11 1.24 1.42
N ILE A 97 10.36 1.75 0.45
CA ILE A 97 10.95 2.17 -0.80
C ILE A 97 11.87 3.33 -0.41
N ARG A 98 13.05 3.43 -1.03
CA ARG A 98 13.98 4.55 -0.77
C ARG A 98 13.36 5.94 -1.06
N ASP A 99 12.14 6.00 -1.57
CA ASP A 99 11.31 7.19 -1.66
C ASP A 99 10.33 7.29 -0.48
N PRO A 100 10.59 8.19 0.49
CA PRO A 100 9.65 8.50 1.55
C PRO A 100 8.42 9.19 0.93
N GLY A 101 7.26 8.52 0.95
CA GLY A 101 6.00 9.08 0.42
C GLY A 101 5.04 8.07 -0.24
N LEU A 102 5.45 6.81 -0.40
CA LEU A 102 4.62 5.73 -0.98
C LEU A 102 4.29 4.64 0.05
N GLU A 103 4.20 4.99 1.33
CA GLU A 103 4.14 4.02 2.43
C GLU A 103 2.83 3.22 2.51
N ASP A 104 1.82 3.57 1.72
CA ASP A 104 0.52 2.89 1.67
C ASP A 104 0.19 2.44 0.25
N ILE A 105 0.78 1.33 -0.23
CA ILE A 105 0.33 0.72 -1.49
C ILE A 105 -0.71 -0.36 -1.20
N PHE A 106 -1.85 -0.18 -1.87
CA PHE A 106 -3.15 -0.81 -1.68
C PHE A 106 -3.17 -2.35 -1.68
N GLY A 107 -4.12 -2.91 -0.93
CA GLY A 107 -4.54 -4.30 -1.04
C GLY A 107 -5.77 -4.45 -1.92
N ASP A 108 -5.94 -5.62 -2.54
CA ASP A 108 -7.20 -5.97 -3.20
C ASP A 108 -7.59 -7.43 -3.03
N LEU A 109 -8.79 -7.73 -3.50
CA LEU A 109 -9.36 -9.06 -3.58
C LEU A 109 -9.66 -9.38 -5.03
N VAL A 110 -9.18 -10.54 -5.49
CA VAL A 110 -9.54 -11.06 -6.81
C VAL A 110 -10.22 -12.40 -6.63
N ALA A 111 -11.41 -12.54 -7.21
CA ALA A 111 -12.10 -13.82 -7.29
C ALA A 111 -12.01 -14.38 -8.72
N THR A 112 -11.68 -15.66 -8.84
CA THR A 112 -11.70 -16.40 -10.12
C THR A 112 -12.57 -17.63 -9.97
N ALA A 113 -13.37 -17.94 -10.98
CA ALA A 113 -14.18 -19.15 -11.05
C ALA A 113 -14.18 -19.69 -12.49
N ARG A 114 -14.67 -20.91 -12.70
CA ARG A 114 -14.78 -21.45 -14.05
C ARG A 114 -15.71 -20.56 -14.89
N GLY A 115 -15.21 -20.03 -16.00
CA GLY A 115 -15.94 -19.08 -16.85
C GLY A 115 -15.92 -17.62 -16.38
N TYR A 116 -15.22 -17.32 -15.27
CA TYR A 116 -15.08 -15.96 -14.71
C TYR A 116 -13.64 -15.74 -14.23
N GLY A 117 -12.87 -14.84 -14.85
CA GLY A 117 -11.49 -14.61 -14.44
C GLY A 117 -10.88 -13.36 -15.07
N LEU A 118 -9.68 -13.02 -14.62
CA LEU A 118 -8.87 -11.96 -15.23
C LEU A 118 -8.55 -12.38 -16.68
N ALA A 119 -8.91 -11.50 -17.62
CA ALA A 119 -8.55 -11.60 -19.04
C ALA A 119 -7.09 -11.22 -19.27
#